data_AF-A0A852K4Z0-F1
#
_entry.id   AF-A0A852K4Z0-F1
#
_cell.length_a   1.000
_cell.length_b   1.000
_cell.length_c   1.000
_cell.angle_alpha   90.00
_cell.angle_beta   90.00
_cell.angle_gamma   90.00
#
_symmetry.space_group_name_H-M   'P 1'
#
loop_
_entity.id
_entity.type
_entity.pdbx_description
1 polymer ?
#
loop_
_entity_poly.entity_id
_entity_poly.type
_entity_poly.pdbx_seq_one_letter_code
_entity_poly.pdbx_strand_id
1 'polypeptide(L)' 'GVGAMTWSPLACGIVSGKYDGGIPPYSRASLKGYQWLKDKILSEEGRRQQAKLKELQAIAERLGCTLPQLAI' A
#
# COMPACT_ATOMS: atom_id res chain seq x y z
N GLY A 1 20.71 -25.07 -5.30
CA GLY A 1 19.41 -24.67 -4.70
C GLY A 1 18.69 -23.71 -5.64
N VAL A 2 17.37 -23.57 -5.52
CA VAL A 2 16.56 -22.61 -6.29
C VAL A 2 16.49 -21.28 -5.52
N GLY A 3 16.64 -20.14 -6.21
CA GLY A 3 16.57 -18.80 -5.60
C GLY A 3 15.16 -18.21 -5.57
N ALA A 4 14.99 -17.09 -4.86
CA ALA A 4 13.72 -16.36 -4.77
C ALA A 4 13.84 -14.95 -5.36
N MET A 5 12.86 -14.57 -6.20
CA MET A 5 12.71 -13.23 -6.76
C MET A 5 11.31 -12.72 -6.41
N THR A 6 11.24 -11.75 -5.49
CA THR A 6 9.98 -11.18 -5.02
C THR A 6 9.53 -10.02 -5.91
N TRP A 7 8.24 -9.69 -5.84
CA TRP A 7 7.62 -8.63 -6.62
C TRP A 7 6.51 -7.94 -5.82
N SER A 8 6.13 -6.73 -6.26
CA SER A 8 5.15 -5.87 -5.58
C SER A 8 5.42 -5.63 -4.08
N PRO A 9 6.61 -5.14 -3.70
CA PRO A 9 6.95 -4.93 -2.29
C PRO A 9 6.00 -3.97 -1.58
N LEU A 10 5.39 -3.02 -2.32
CA LEU A 10 4.42 -2.07 -1.79
C LEU A 10 2.96 -2.44 -2.12
N ALA A 11 2.70 -3.68 -2.54
CA ALA A 11 1.37 -4.16 -2.94
C ALA A 11 0.64 -3.18 -3.88
N CYS A 12 1.23 -2.90 -5.06
CA CYS A 12 0.69 -1.91 -6.01
C CYS A 12 0.60 -0.45 -5.48
N GLY A 13 1.37 -0.12 -4.45
CA GLY A 13 1.39 1.20 -3.81
C GLY A 13 0.43 1.34 -2.63
N ILE A 14 -0.25 0.27 -2.22
CA ILE A 14 -1.13 0.26 -1.04
C ILE A 14 -0.34 0.60 0.23
N VAL A 15 0.85 0.01 0.37
CA VAL A 15 1.70 0.15 1.57
C VAL A 15 2.28 1.55 1.70
N SER A 16 2.18 2.41 0.67
CA SER A 16 2.59 3.82 0.84
C SER A 16 1.60 4.65 1.65
N GLY A 17 0.46 4.09 2.07
CA GLY A 17 -0.60 4.80 2.81
C GLY A 17 -1.42 5.78 1.96
N LYS A 18 -1.16 5.88 0.64
CA LYS A 18 -1.78 6.91 -0.22
C LYS A 18 -3.30 6.77 -0.38
N TYR A 19 -3.88 5.64 0.05
CA TYR A 19 -5.30 5.33 -0.12
C TYR A 19 -6.14 5.51 1.15
N ASP A 20 -5.56 6.04 2.24
CA ASP A 20 -6.29 6.27 3.50
C ASP A 20 -7.50 7.22 3.31
N GLY A 21 -7.37 8.19 2.41
CA GLY A 21 -8.42 9.16 2.06
C GLY A 21 -9.23 8.82 0.79
N GLY A 22 -9.17 7.58 0.28
CA GLY A 22 -9.83 7.17 -0.97
C GLY A 22 -8.84 6.92 -2.11
N ILE A 23 -9.26 7.10 -3.36
CA ILE A 23 -8.42 6.83 -4.55
C ILE A 23 -7.85 8.14 -5.10
N PRO A 24 -6.54 8.43 -4.92
CA PRO A 24 -5.95 9.63 -5.48
C PRO A 24 -5.98 9.62 -7.02
N PRO A 25 -6.11 10.79 -7.66
CA PRO A 25 -5.94 10.89 -9.10
C PRO A 25 -4.53 10.44 -9.50
N TYR A 26 -4.41 9.86 -10.70
CA TYR A 26 -3.16 9.31 -11.26
C TYR A 26 -2.52 8.16 -10.45
N SER A 27 -3.20 7.65 -9.42
CA SER A 27 -2.78 6.43 -8.75
C SER A 27 -3.01 5.20 -9.65
N ARG A 28 -2.32 4.09 -9.39
CA ARG A 28 -2.55 2.84 -10.16
C ARG A 28 -4.02 2.41 -10.10
N ALA A 29 -4.67 2.59 -8.96
CA ALA A 29 -6.08 2.26 -8.77
C ALA A 29 -7.05 3.21 -9.49
N SER A 30 -6.61 4.36 -10.00
CA SER A 30 -7.43 5.25 -10.83
C SER A 30 -7.35 4.93 -12.33
N LEU A 31 -6.45 4.04 -12.76
CA LEU A 31 -6.25 3.73 -14.18
C LEU A 31 -7.31 2.78 -14.71
N LYS A 32 -7.70 2.96 -15.98
CA LYS A 32 -8.57 2.01 -16.71
C LYS A 32 -7.92 0.61 -16.72
N GLY A 33 -8.71 -0.42 -16.44
CA GLY A 33 -8.24 -1.81 -16.33
C GLY A 33 -7.74 -2.23 -14.94
N TYR A 34 -7.60 -1.28 -13.99
CA TYR A 34 -7.20 -1.55 -12.60
C TYR A 34 -8.38 -1.51 -11.63
N GLN A 35 -9.61 -1.71 -12.12
CA GLN A 35 -10.81 -1.70 -11.28
C GLN A 35 -10.71 -2.74 -10.15
N TRP A 36 -10.15 -3.92 -10.43
CA TRP A 36 -9.89 -4.96 -9.42
C TRP A 36 -9.03 -4.46 -8.25
N LEU A 37 -8.06 -3.58 -8.50
CA LEU A 37 -7.19 -3.02 -7.48
C LEU A 37 -7.95 -1.98 -6.65
N LYS A 38 -8.76 -1.15 -7.31
CA LYS A 38 -9.66 -0.22 -6.64
C LYS A 38 -10.63 -0.95 -5.72
N ASP A 39 -11.26 -2.01 -6.20
CA ASP A 39 -12.20 -2.83 -5.42
C ASP A 39 -11.50 -3.49 -4.22
N LYS A 40 -10.27 -4.00 -4.43
CA LYS A 40 -9.45 -4.54 -3.34
C LYS A 40 -9.14 -3.48 -2.27
N ILE A 41 -8.76 -2.27 -2.67
CA ILE A 41 -8.46 -1.16 -1.74
C ILE A 41 -9.70 -0.74 -0.95
N LEU A 42 -10.87 -0.66 -1.62
CA LEU A 42 -12.12 -0.22 -1.00
C LEU A 42 -12.87 -1.33 -0.24
N SER A 43 -12.43 -2.57 -0.37
CA SER A 43 -12.97 -3.71 0.38
C SER A 43 -12.80 -3.53 1.90
N GLU A 44 -13.53 -4.32 2.68
CA GLU A 44 -13.35 -4.34 4.14
C GLU A 44 -11.91 -4.72 4.53
N GLU A 45 -11.33 -5.70 3.85
CA GLU A 45 -9.95 -6.10 4.09
C GLU A 45 -8.96 -4.98 3.74
N GLY A 46 -9.16 -4.30 2.61
CA GLY A 46 -8.34 -3.15 2.21
C GLY A 46 -8.37 -2.03 3.24
N ARG A 47 -9.55 -1.72 3.79
CA ARG A 47 -9.70 -0.74 4.87
C ARG A 47 -9.04 -1.19 6.17
N ARG A 48 -9.13 -2.48 6.53
CA ARG A 48 -8.39 -3.05 7.68
C ARG A 48 -6.87 -2.95 7.49
N GLN A 49 -6.38 -3.15 6.26
CA GLN A 49 -4.96 -2.96 5.94
C GLN A 49 -4.55 -1.49 6.10
N GLN A 50 -5.35 -0.53 5.60
CA GLN A 50 -5.07 0.90 5.79
C GLN A 50 -5.00 1.30 7.27
N ALA A 51 -5.87 0.74 8.13
CA ALA A 51 -5.79 0.97 9.58
C ALA A 51 -4.44 0.52 10.16
N LYS A 52 -3.96 -0.67 9.79
CA LYS A 52 -2.63 -1.17 10.22
C LYS A 52 -1.48 -0.30 9.69
N LEU A 53 -1.61 0.24 8.48
CA LEU A 53 -0.59 1.14 7.92
C LEU A 53 -0.43 2.42 8.75
N LYS A 54 -1.47 2.90 9.43
CA LYS A 54 -1.35 4.04 10.38
C LYS A 54 -0.51 3.69 11.59
N GLU A 55 -0.64 2.49 12.12
CA GLU A 55 0.20 2.02 13.23
C GLU A 55 1.66 1.89 12.80
N LEU A 56 1.91 1.37 11.60
CA LEU A 56 3.26 1.26 11.02
C LEU A 56 3.86 2.62 10.68
N GLN A 57 3.04 3.60 10.30
CA GLN A 57 3.49 4.97 10.03
C GLN A 57 4.17 5.58 11.27
N ALA A 58 3.64 5.34 12.48
CA ALA A 58 4.27 5.79 13.72
C ALA A 58 5.65 5.15 13.95
N ILE A 59 5.87 3.92 13.48
CA ILE A 59 7.18 3.25 13.54
C ILE A 59 8.13 3.89 12.53
N ALA A 60 7.68 4.12 11.30
CA ALA A 60 8.48 4.74 10.25
C ALA A 60 8.98 6.13 10.68
N GLU A 61 8.11 6.94 11.29
CA GLU A 61 8.45 8.26 11.85
C GLU A 61 9.50 8.18 12.96
N ARG A 62 9.38 7.22 13.88
CA ARG A 62 10.38 7.00 14.95
C ARG A 62 11.75 6.60 14.40
N LEU A 63 11.77 5.92 13.25
CA LEU A 63 13.00 5.51 12.57
C LEU A 63 13.50 6.57 11.57
N GLY A 64 12.81 7.69 11.41
CA GLY A 64 13.19 8.76 10.47
C GLY A 64 13.11 8.33 9.00
N CYS A 65 12.24 7.39 8.66
CA CYS A 65 12.04 6.93 7.27
C CYS A 65 10.57 7.03 6.85
N THR A 66 10.33 6.85 5.56
CA THR A 66 8.98 6.79 4.99
C THR A 66 8.41 5.37 5.10
N LEU A 67 7.08 5.24 5.15
CA LEU A 67 6.43 3.93 5.20
C LEU A 67 6.82 2.98 4.03
N PRO A 68 6.99 3.45 2.78
CA PRO A 68 7.56 2.62 1.71
C PRO A 68 8.99 2.12 1.97
N GLN A 69 9.84 2.94 2.60
CA GLN A 69 11.21 2.52 2.96
C GLN A 69 11.17 1.48 4.08
N LEU A 70 10.30 1.64 5.08
CA LEU A 70 10.13 0.64 6.14
C LEU A 70 9.65 -0.71 5.60
N ALA A 71 8.88 -0.71 4.52
CA ALA A 71 8.30 -1.93 3.95
C ALA A 71 9.28 -2.73 3.04
N ILE A 72 10.43 -2.16 2.67
CA ILE A 72 11.43 -2.74 1.78
C ILE A 72 12.66 -3.12 2.60
#